data_AF-A0A1G8UIH7-F1
#
_entry.id   AF-A0A1G8UIH7-F1
#
_cell.length_a   1.000
_cell.length_b   1.000
_cell.length_c   1.000
_cell.angle_alpha   90.00
_cell.angle_beta   90.00
_cell.angle_gamma   90.00
#
_symmetry.space_group_name_H-M   'P 1'
#
loop_
_entity.id
_entity.type
_entity.pdbx_description
1 polymer ?
#
loop_
_entity_poly.entity_id
_entity_poly.type
_entity_poly.pdbx_seq_one_letter_code
_entity_poly.pdbx_strand_id
1 'polypeptide(L)'
;MPIGSCGTNEEHESMSAASEPAAPADGDLELAADQAIEACGGDPRETVKALLIAIDFLEAEANELRAAVSKGYSRGRHGAQRERKE
;
A
#
# COMPACT_ATOMS: atom_id res chain seq x y z
N MET A 1 17.07 39.81 -33.83
CA MET A 1 16.47 39.60 -32.50
C MET A 1 16.57 38.12 -32.18
N PRO A 2 17.42 37.67 -31.24
CA PRO A 2 17.35 36.31 -30.73
C PRO A 2 16.31 36.22 -29.61
N ILE A 3 15.42 35.27 -29.74
CA ILE A 3 14.29 35.02 -28.84
C ILE A 3 14.79 34.07 -27.74
N GLY A 4 14.65 34.51 -26.49
CA GLY A 4 14.32 33.71 -25.32
C GLY A 4 15.10 32.42 -25.04
N SER A 5 15.99 32.51 -24.05
CA SER A 5 16.29 31.39 -23.16
C SER A 5 14.99 30.81 -22.56
N CYS A 6 14.82 29.50 -22.66
CA CYS A 6 13.94 28.73 -21.78
C CYS A 6 14.68 27.44 -21.45
N GLY A 7 15.38 27.44 -20.32
CA GLY A 7 15.73 26.20 -19.64
C GLY A 7 14.43 25.58 -19.15
N THR A 8 14.13 24.38 -19.61
CA THR A 8 13.08 23.55 -19.04
C THR A 8 13.69 22.71 -17.93
N ASN A 9 13.37 23.09 -16.70
CA ASN A 9 13.51 22.22 -15.54
C ASN A 9 12.52 21.05 -15.68
N GLU A 10 13.04 19.84 -15.48
CA GLU A 10 12.57 18.96 -14.41
C GLU A 10 11.10 18.52 -14.44
N GLU A 11 10.83 17.40 -15.12
CA GLU A 11 9.77 16.47 -14.72
C GLU A 11 10.31 15.04 -14.83
N HIS A 12 11.14 14.65 -13.87
CA HIS A 12 11.42 13.25 -13.61
C HIS A 12 10.24 12.68 -12.79
N GLU A 13 9.09 12.55 -13.45
CA GLU A 13 7.95 11.81 -12.92
C GLU A 13 8.24 10.30 -13.03
N SER A 14 9.23 9.86 -12.25
CA SER A 14 9.43 8.46 -11.96
C SER A 14 8.41 8.08 -10.91
N MET A 15 7.36 7.40 -11.37
CA MET A 15 6.49 6.49 -10.61
C MET A 15 7.02 6.25 -9.20
N SER A 16 6.30 6.79 -8.22
CA SER A 16 6.47 6.44 -6.82
C SER A 16 6.23 4.94 -6.71
N ALA A 17 7.33 4.18 -6.75
CA ALA A 17 7.35 2.79 -6.37
C ALA A 17 6.68 2.71 -5.00
N ALA A 18 5.64 1.89 -4.90
CA ALA A 18 5.02 1.55 -3.63
C ALA A 18 6.16 1.32 -2.65
N SER A 19 6.25 2.18 -1.64
CA SER A 19 7.22 2.02 -0.58
C SER A 19 6.92 0.67 0.04
N GLU A 20 7.71 -0.35 -0.28
CA GLU A 20 7.79 -1.52 0.58
C GLU A 20 8.05 -0.94 1.97
N PRO A 21 7.25 -1.27 2.99
CA PRO A 21 7.54 -0.82 4.33
C PRO A 21 8.92 -1.38 4.65
N ALA A 22 9.92 -0.49 4.72
CA ALA A 22 11.25 -0.85 5.17
C ALA A 22 11.06 -1.55 6.51
N ALA A 23 11.68 -2.72 6.68
CA ALA A 23 11.58 -3.45 7.93
C ALA A 23 11.99 -2.47 9.06
N PRO A 24 11.10 -2.22 10.04
CA PRO A 24 11.40 -1.30 11.11
C PRO A 24 12.69 -1.76 11.81
N ALA A 25 13.60 -0.83 12.05
CA ALA A 25 14.76 -1.11 12.91
C ALA A 25 14.23 -1.53 14.29
N ASP A 26 14.95 -2.40 15.00
CA ASP A 26 14.45 -3.01 16.25
C ASP A 26 13.87 -1.95 17.22
N GLY A 27 14.59 -0.84 17.46
CA GLY A 27 14.13 0.24 18.33
C GLY A 27 12.85 0.98 17.90
N ASP A 28 12.49 0.90 16.62
CA ASP A 28 11.23 1.44 16.09
C ASP A 28 10.05 0.52 16.45
N LEU A 29 10.30 -0.79 16.58
CA LEU A 29 9.31 -1.77 17.03
C LEU A 29 9.02 -1.64 18.53
N GLU A 30 10.04 -1.45 19.37
CA GLU A 30 9.80 -1.23 20.81
C GLU A 30 8.97 0.03 21.05
N LEU A 31 9.29 1.14 20.36
CA LEU A 31 8.52 2.38 20.47
C LEU A 31 7.07 2.20 19.99
N ALA A 32 6.86 1.51 18.86
CA ALA A 32 5.53 1.22 18.35
C ALA A 32 4.73 0.32 19.30
N ALA A 33 5.39 -0.64 19.96
CA ALA A 33 4.76 -1.50 20.95
C ALA A 33 4.30 -0.69 22.17
N ASP A 34 5.14 0.20 22.70
CA ASP A 34 4.79 1.07 23.81
C ASP A 34 3.60 1.98 23.46
N GLN A 35 3.60 2.56 22.26
CA GLN A 35 2.49 3.39 21.76
C GLN A 35 1.18 2.58 21.64
N ALA A 36 1.25 1.34 21.14
CA ALA A 36 0.09 0.49 21.02
C ALA A 36 -0.48 0.12 22.41
N ILE A 37 0.39 -0.14 23.38
CA ILE A 37 0.01 -0.43 24.77
C ILE A 37 -0.67 0.78 25.40
N GLU A 38 -0.10 1.98 25.25
CA GLU A 38 -0.69 3.23 25.74
C GLU A 38 -2.07 3.49 25.12
N ALA A 39 -2.22 3.26 23.80
CA ALA A 39 -3.49 3.42 23.10
C ALA A 39 -4.59 2.46 23.60
N CYS A 40 -4.19 1.29 24.14
CA CYS A 40 -5.10 0.31 24.73
C CYS A 40 -5.22 0.44 26.25
N GLY A 41 -4.94 1.62 26.82
CA GLY A 41 -5.12 1.89 28.24
C GLY A 41 -4.05 1.27 29.14
N GLY A 42 -2.93 0.83 28.57
CA GLY A 42 -1.79 0.28 29.31
C GLY A 42 -1.89 -1.21 29.62
N ASP A 43 -2.91 -1.94 29.12
CA ASP A 43 -2.97 -3.40 29.26
C ASP A 43 -2.41 -4.10 28.00
N PRO A 44 -1.25 -4.78 28.11
CA PRO A 44 -0.68 -5.55 27.00
C PRO A 44 -1.63 -6.65 26.51
N ARG A 45 -2.48 -7.23 27.37
CA ARG A 45 -3.42 -8.27 26.97
C ARG A 45 -4.57 -7.70 26.13
N GLU A 46 -5.07 -6.52 26.45
CA GLU A 46 -6.05 -5.82 25.60
C GLU A 46 -5.42 -5.39 24.28
N THR A 47 -4.18 -4.92 24.32
CA THR A 47 -3.39 -4.57 23.14
C THR A 47 -3.26 -5.75 22.18
N VAL A 48 -2.88 -6.93 22.68
CA VAL A 48 -2.75 -8.14 21.85
C VAL A 48 -4.10 -8.54 21.24
N LYS A 49 -5.21 -8.44 21.98
CA LYS A 49 -6.54 -8.71 21.43
C LYS A 49 -6.89 -7.72 20.30
N ALA A 50 -6.62 -6.44 20.49
CA ALA A 50 -6.85 -5.41 19.48
C ALA A 50 -6.01 -5.65 18.23
N LEU A 51 -4.72 -6.00 18.39
CA LEU A 51 -3.83 -6.34 17.29
C LEU A 51 -4.31 -7.57 16.50
N LEU A 52 -4.77 -8.62 17.17
CA LEU A 52 -5.32 -9.81 16.48
C LEU A 52 -6.53 -9.45 15.63
N ILE A 53 -7.46 -8.65 16.16
CA ILE A 53 -8.62 -8.16 15.40
C ILE A 53 -8.19 -7.31 14.20
N ALA A 54 -7.19 -6.43 14.39
CA ALA A 54 -6.65 -5.61 13.31
C ALA A 54 -5.97 -6.45 12.22
N ILE A 55 -5.25 -7.51 12.60
CA ILE A 55 -4.63 -8.45 11.65
C ILE A 55 -5.72 -9.15 10.84
N ASP A 56 -6.73 -9.74 11.48
CA ASP A 56 -7.84 -10.42 10.80
C ASP A 56 -8.54 -9.47 9.80
N PHE A 57 -8.73 -8.21 10.18
CA PHE A 57 -9.31 -7.18 9.31
C PHE A 57 -8.44 -6.88 8.09
N LEU A 58 -7.14 -6.64 8.29
CA LEU A 58 -6.21 -6.35 7.20
C LEU A 58 -6.05 -7.53 6.23
N GLU A 59 -6.07 -8.76 6.75
CA GLU A 59 -6.05 -9.96 5.91
C GLU A 59 -7.32 -10.08 5.05
N ALA A 60 -8.49 -9.76 5.62
CA ALA A 60 -9.75 -9.72 4.87
C ALA A 60 -9.70 -8.67 3.75
N GLU A 61 -9.31 -7.43 4.05
CA GLU A 61 -9.18 -6.36 3.04
C GLU A 61 -8.18 -6.72 1.94
N ALA A 62 -7.02 -7.28 2.30
CA ALA A 62 -6.01 -7.70 1.34
C ALA A 62 -6.54 -8.81 0.41
N ASN A 63 -7.33 -9.74 0.95
CA ASN A 63 -7.95 -10.79 0.15
C ASN A 63 -9.02 -10.24 -0.80
N GLU A 64 -9.84 -9.30 -0.35
CA GLU A 64 -10.81 -8.62 -1.20
C GLU A 64 -10.14 -7.86 -2.34
N LEU A 65 -9.09 -7.10 -2.04
CA LEU A 65 -8.31 -6.37 -3.04
C LEU A 65 -7.66 -7.31 -4.06
N ARG A 66 -7.03 -8.41 -3.61
CA ARG A 66 -6.46 -9.42 -4.51
C ARG A 66 -7.52 -10.03 -5.43
N ALA A 67 -8.72 -10.31 -4.90
CA ALA A 67 -9.82 -10.83 -5.70
C ALA A 67 -10.33 -9.79 -6.72
N ALA A 68 -10.42 -8.51 -6.34
CA ALA A 68 -10.82 -7.43 -7.23
C ALA A 68 -9.80 -7.19 -8.36
N VAL A 69 -8.51 -7.19 -8.04
CA VAL A 69 -7.42 -7.08 -9.02
C VAL A 69 -7.42 -8.27 -9.97
N SER A 70 -7.60 -9.50 -9.47
CA SER A 70 -7.72 -10.70 -10.32
C SER A 70 -8.91 -10.60 -11.28
N LYS A 71 -10.09 -10.20 -10.80
CA LYS A 71 -11.27 -9.97 -11.64
C LYS A 71 -11.02 -8.87 -12.68
N GLY A 72 -10.38 -7.76 -12.30
CA GLY A 72 -10.00 -6.67 -13.21
C GLY A 72 -9.02 -7.13 -14.29
N TYR A 73 -8.00 -7.90 -13.90
CA TYR A 73 -7.02 -8.48 -14.81
C TYR A 73 -7.66 -9.47 -15.79
N SER A 74 -8.54 -10.37 -15.33
CA SER A 74 -9.29 -11.28 -16.19
C SER A 74 -10.20 -10.54 -17.18
N ARG A 75 -10.88 -9.47 -16.74
CA ARG A 75 -11.75 -8.67 -17.61
C ARG A 75 -10.96 -7.94 -18.70
N GLY A 76 -9.81 -7.35 -18.38
CA GLY A 76 -8.93 -6.71 -19.38
C GLY A 76 -8.34 -7.70 -20.37
N ARG A 77 -7.94 -8.90 -19.92
CA ARG A 77 -7.33 -9.93 -20.77
C ARG A 77 -8.31 -10.59 -21.73
N HIS A 78 -9.56 -10.82 -21.30
CA HIS A 78 -10.58 -11.44 -22.15
C HIS A 78 -11.37 -10.44 -23.01
N GLY A 79 -11.43 -9.16 -22.63
CA GLY A 79 -12.01 -8.10 -23.47
C GLY A 79 -11.18 -7.87 -24.74
N ALA A 80 -9.86 -7.67 -24.58
CA ALA A 80 -8.95 -7.47 -25.70
C ALA A 80 -8.85 -8.69 -26.64
N GLN A 81 -9.07 -9.91 -26.13
CA GLN A 81 -9.05 -11.11 -26.97
C GLN A 81 -10.36 -11.34 -27.74
N ARG A 82 -11.49 -10.78 -27.27
CA ARG A 82 -12.79 -10.87 -27.95
C ARG A 82 -12.90 -9.90 -29.12
N GLU A 83 -12.34 -8.69 -29.00
CA GLU A 83 -12.29 -7.71 -30.11
C GLU A 83 -11.34 -8.11 -31.26
N ARG A 84 -10.39 -9.02 -31.02
CA ARG A 84 -9.43 -9.47 -32.04
C ARG A 84 -9.93 -10.64 -32.92
N LYS A 85 -11.19 -11.07 -32.74
CA LYS A 85 -11.78 -12.23 -33.44
C LYS A 85 -12.98 -11.86 -34.34
N GLU A 86 -13.19 -10.58 -34.59
CA GLU A 86 -14.07 -10.07 -35.66
C GLU A 86 -13.23 -9.47 -36.78
#